data_AF-A0A969D0N4-F1
#
_entry.id   AF-A0A969D0N4-F1
#
_cell.length_a   1.000
_cell.length_b   1.000
_cell.length_c   1.000
_cell.angle_alpha   90.00
_cell.angle_beta   90.00
_cell.angle_gamma   90.00
#
_symmetry.space_group_name_H-M   'P 1'
#
loop_
_entity.id
_entity.type
_entity.pdbx_description
1 polymer ?
#
loop_
_entity_poly.entity_id
_entity_poly.type
_entity_poly.pdbx_seq_one_letter_code
_entity_poly.pdbx_strand_id
1 'polypeptide(L)' 'MFLFNPDIANVFFRAGLIESWGRGIEKITLECQKHGLPAPEIQYDASLMVSMDASVLLMKLQKENDWINVGENPSDN' A
#
# COMPACT_ATOMS: atom_id res chain seq x y z
N MET A 1 -7.46 16.91 -5.07
CA MET A 1 -6.54 17.49 -4.07
C MET A 1 -5.28 17.94 -4.78
N PHE A 2 -4.99 19.24 -4.79
CA PHE A 2 -3.82 19.81 -5.48
C PHE A 2 -2.62 19.87 -4.54
N LEU A 3 -1.41 19.69 -5.08
CA LEU A 3 -0.17 19.87 -4.33
C LEU A 3 -0.04 21.35 -3.96
N PHE A 4 0.14 21.63 -2.66
CA PHE A 4 0.04 22.98 -2.09
C PHE A 4 1.11 23.95 -2.61
N ASN A 5 2.23 23.42 -3.12
CA ASN A 5 3.26 24.20 -3.81
C ASN A 5 3.59 23.58 -5.19
N PRO A 6 3.17 24.21 -6.30
CA PRO A 6 3.35 23.67 -7.65
C PRO A 6 4.82 23.63 -8.10
N ASP A 7 5.68 24.52 -7.61
CA ASP A 7 7.10 24.53 -7.98
C ASP A 7 7.82 23.33 -7.38
N ILE A 8 7.57 23.08 -6.10
CA ILE A 8 8.08 21.90 -5.40
C ILE A 8 7.55 20.63 -6.09
N ALA A 9 6.24 20.56 -6.36
CA ALA A 9 5.63 19.45 -7.07
C ALA A 9 6.30 19.16 -8.42
N ASN A 10 6.59 20.20 -9.19
CA ASN A 10 7.21 20.09 -10.51
C ASN A 10 8.66 19.55 -10.42
N VAL A 11 9.42 19.93 -9.37
CA VAL A 11 10.75 19.37 -9.11
C VAL A 11 10.67 17.86 -8.83
N PHE A 12 9.81 17.45 -7.90
CA PHE A 12 9.64 16.02 -7.56
C PHE A 12 9.09 15.20 -8.74
N PHE A 13 8.20 15.79 -9.55
CA PHE A 13 7.67 15.16 -10.75
C PHE A 13 8.76 14.94 -11.80
N ARG A 14 9.59 15.97 -12.08
CA ARG A 14 10.72 15.85 -13.03
C ARG A 14 11.79 14.89 -12.56
N ALA A 15 11.98 14.77 -11.25
CA ALA A 15 12.88 13.77 -10.65
C ALA A 15 12.30 12.34 -10.68
N GLY A 16 11.04 12.15 -11.08
CA GLY A 16 10.38 10.84 -11.12
C GLY A 16 9.98 10.30 -9.74
N LEU A 17 9.98 11.14 -8.71
CA LEU A 17 9.68 10.75 -7.33
C LEU A 17 8.19 10.75 -7.02
N ILE A 18 7.39 11.50 -7.78
CA ILE A 18 5.93 11.53 -7.65
C ILE A 18 5.28 11.40 -9.03
N GLU A 19 4.09 10.81 -9.06
CA GLU A 19 3.28 10.75 -10.27
C GLU A 19 2.60 12.09 -10.55
N SER A 20 2.28 12.34 -11.82
CA SER A 20 1.52 13.52 -12.25
C SER A 20 0.17 13.60 -11.53
N TRP A 21 0.07 14.56 -10.61
CA TRP A 21 -1.15 15.17 -10.06
C TRP A 21 -2.21 14.20 -9.51
N GLY A 22 -2.22 14.02 -8.18
CA GLY A 22 -3.43 13.70 -7.41
C GLY A 22 -4.02 12.29 -7.51
N ARG A 23 -3.49 11.40 -8.36
CA ARG A 23 -4.00 10.01 -8.51
C ARG A 23 -3.46 9.01 -7.49
N GLY A 24 -2.45 9.41 -6.69
CA GLY A 24 -1.79 8.51 -5.75
C GLY A 24 -2.74 7.93 -4.71
N ILE A 25 -3.59 8.76 -4.10
CA ILE A 25 -4.57 8.32 -3.09
C ILE A 25 -5.61 7.39 -3.69
N GLU A 26 -6.10 7.70 -4.89
CA GLU A 26 -7.07 6.87 -5.60
C GLU A 26 -6.49 5.48 -5.94
N LYS A 27 -5.25 5.44 -6.42
CA LYS A 27 -4.53 4.19 -6.69
C LYS A 27 -4.35 3.36 -5.42
N ILE A 28 -3.94 3.97 -4.32
CA ILE A 28 -3.78 3.28 -3.03
C ILE A 28 -5.11 2.66 -2.60
N THR A 29 -6.19 3.44 -2.63
CA THR A 29 -7.53 2.95 -2.26
C THR A 29 -7.99 1.80 -3.17
N LEU A 30 -7.76 1.91 -4.48
CA LEU A 30 -8.13 0.88 -5.44
C LEU A 30 -7.35 -0.42 -5.19
N GLU A 31 -6.06 -0.35 -4.91
CA GLU A 31 -5.25 -1.53 -4.60
C GLU A 31 -5.66 -2.17 -3.27
N CYS A 32 -5.95 -1.37 -2.23
CA CYS A 32 -6.52 -1.90 -0.98
C CYS A 32 -7.80 -2.71 -1.26
N GLN A 33 -8.72 -2.16 -2.05
CA GLN A 33 -9.97 -2.85 -2.41
C GLN A 33 -9.72 -4.14 -3.22
N LYS A 34 -8.83 -4.12 -4.21
CA LYS A 34 -8.47 -5.30 -5.02
C LYS A 34 -7.95 -6.45 -4.16
N HIS A 35 -7.20 -6.15 -3.11
CA HIS A 35 -6.66 -7.14 -2.20
C HIS A 35 -7.59 -7.51 -1.03
N GLY A 36 -8.81 -6.95 -1.00
CA GLY A 36 -9.79 -7.17 0.07
C GLY A 36 -9.35 -6.56 1.40
N LEU A 37 -8.53 -5.51 1.36
CA LEU A 37 -8.12 -4.73 2.50
C LEU A 37 -9.10 -3.57 2.72
N PRO A 38 -9.25 -3.10 3.98
CA PRO A 38 -10.00 -1.87 4.23
C PRO A 38 -9.33 -0.68 3.50
N ALA A 39 -10.16 0.27 3.06
CA ALA A 39 -9.67 1.51 2.48
C ALA A 39 -8.84 2.29 3.52
N PRO A 40 -7.80 3.03 3.10
CA PRO A 40 -7.00 3.83 4.02
C PRO A 40 -7.87 4.89 4.72
N GLU A 41 -7.65 5.05 6.02
CA GLU A 41 -8.28 6.12 6.79
C GLU A 41 -7.44 7.39 6.66
N ILE A 42 -8.07 8.49 6.26
CA ILE A 42 -7.41 9.78 6.05
C ILE A 42 -7.96 10.76 7.07
N GLN A 43 -7.08 11.26 7.94
CA GLN A 43 -7.40 12.27 8.93
C GLN A 43 -6.68 13.57 8.58
N TYR A 44 -7.43 14.67 8.62
CA TYR A 44 -6.94 16.00 8.27
C TYR A 44 -7.37 16.99 9.35
N ASP A 45 -6.59 17.04 10.43
CA ASP A 45 -6.81 17.91 11.58
C ASP A 45 -5.89 19.14 11.52
N ALA A 46 -4.65 19.01 12.01
CA ALA A 46 -3.55 19.95 11.83
C ALA A 46 -2.50 19.41 10.84
N SER A 47 -2.54 18.11 10.54
CA SER A 47 -1.63 17.45 9.61
C SER A 47 -2.38 16.42 8.75
N LEU A 48 -1.71 15.88 7.73
CA LEU A 48 -2.23 14.76 6.96
C LEU A 48 -1.71 13.45 7.58
N MET A 49 -2.61 12.68 8.18
CA MET A 49 -2.33 11.32 8.65
C MET A 49 -3.09 10.31 7.80
N VAL A 50 -2.41 9.24 7.40
CA VAL A 50 -2.97 8.14 6.61
C VAL A 50 -2.69 6.83 7.33
N SER A 51 -3.74 6.13 7.74
CA SER A 51 -3.66 4.83 8.43
C SER A 51 -4.09 3.69 7.51
N MET A 52 -3.31 2.61 7.50
CA MET A 52 -3.57 1.42 6.69
C MET A 52 -3.49 0.16 7.55
N ASP A 53 -4.49 -0.70 7.45
CA ASP A 53 -4.49 -2.01 8.10
C ASP A 53 -4.08 -3.09 7.09
N ALA A 54 -2.91 -3.70 7.34
CA ALA A 54 -2.35 -4.77 6.53
C ALA A 54 -2.51 -6.17 7.17
N SER A 55 -3.23 -6.29 8.29
CA SER A 55 -3.35 -7.53 9.06
C SER A 55 -3.90 -8.68 8.20
N VAL A 56 -4.87 -8.39 7.34
CA VAL A 56 -5.46 -9.36 6.42
C VAL A 56 -4.46 -9.81 5.33
N LEU A 57 -3.56 -8.94 4.88
CA LEU A 57 -2.49 -9.30 3.94
C LEU A 57 -1.47 -10.22 4.61
N LEU A 58 -1.08 -9.90 5.84
CA LEU A 58 -0.14 -10.71 6.62
C LEU A 58 -0.71 -12.11 6.90
N MET A 59 -1.99 -12.23 7.20
CA MET A 59 -2.67 -13.53 7.35
C MET A 59 -2.64 -14.34 6.05
N LYS A 60 -2.83 -13.70 4.88
CA LYS A 60 -2.73 -14.36 3.57
C LYS A 60 -1.31 -14.86 3.29
N LEU A 61 -0.30 -14.03 3.54
CA LEU A 61 1.10 -14.38 3.35
C LEU A 61 1.56 -15.48 4.33
N GLN A 62 1.06 -15.50 5.56
CA GLN A 62 1.33 -16.59 6.50
C GLN A 62 0.77 -17.92 5.99
N LYS A 63 -0.48 -17.93 5.54
CA LYS A 63 -1.11 -19.12 4.95
C LYS A 63 -0.39 -19.59 3.69
N GLU A 64 0.13 -18.65 2.90
CA GLU A 64 0.91 -18.97 1.71
C GLU A 64 2.29 -19.54 2.04
N ASN A 65 3.01 -18.99 3.02
CA ASN A 65 4.28 -19.57 3.45
C ASN A 65 4.11 -20.92 4.16
N ASP A 66 2.98 -21.15 4.82
CA ASP A 66 2.68 -22.43 5.47
C ASP A 66 2.54 -23.57 4.45
N TRP A 67 1.91 -23.35 3.28
CA TRP A 67 1.84 -24.40 2.24
C TRP A 67 3.22 -24.79 1.71
N ILE A 68 4.14 -23.82 1.60
CA ILE A 68 5.50 -24.04 1.08
C ILE A 68 6.32 -24.87 2.07
N ASN A 69 6.15 -24.65 3.37
CA ASN A 69 6.89 -25.35 4.42
C ASN A 69 6.29 -26.74 4.78
N VAL A 70 5.05 -27.03 4.39
CA VAL A 70 4.44 -28.36 4.55
C VAL A 70 4.93 -29.36 3.48
N GLY A 71 5.65 -28.90 2.45
CA GLY A 71 6.20 -29.72 1.37
C GLY A 71 7.51 -30.44 1.67
N GLU A 72 8.25 -30.08 2.72
CA GLU A 72 9.43 -30.84 3.18
C GLU A 72 8.99 -31.83 4.27
N ASN A 73 8.43 -32.96 3.86
CA ASN A 73 8.41 -34.16 4.71
C ASN A 73 9.79 -34.84 4.59
N PRO A 74 10.62 -34.88 5.64
CA PRO A 74 11.73 -35.81 5.70
C PRO A 74 11.17 -37.19 6.07
N SER A 75 10.58 -37.88 5.10
CA SER A 75 10.06 -39.24 5.30
C SER A 75 10.49 -40.21 4.20
N ASP A 76 11.69 -40.02 3.65
CA ASP A 76 12.40 -41.05 2.90
C ASP A 76 13.82 -41.17 3.46
N ASN A 77 13.97 -41.92 4.56
CA ASN A 77 15.19 -42.62 4.99
C ASN A 77 14.80 -43.82 5.87
#